data_AF-A0A8K0KET1-F1
#
_entry.id   AF-A0A8K0KET1-F1
#
_cell.length_a   1.000
_cell.length_b   1.000
_cell.length_c   1.000
_cell.angle_alpha   90.00
_cell.angle_beta   90.00
_cell.angle_gamma   90.00
#
_symmetry.space_group_name_H-M   'P 1'
#
loop_
_entity.id
_entity.type
_entity.pdbx_description
1 polymer ?
#
loop_
_entity_poly.entity_id
_entity_poly.type
_entity_poly.pdbx_seq_one_letter_code
_entity_poly.pdbx_strand_id
1 'polypeptide(L)'
;MKESDSITISGCNSPPCKLKKKTKINVEFKFVPDSDVSKLENSVFAYVLGLPVPFVGVDSTSACNSIHDEETGKSGCPLKAGTKYTYKNSFDVLEVYPKIRTTVQWALREPNGKDHVCFKVDSRIV
;
A
#
# COMPACT_ATOMS: atom_id res chain seq x y z
N MET A 1 8.92 5.64 12.80
CA MET A 1 7.91 5.40 11.75
C MET A 1 7.02 6.62 11.69
N LYS A 2 6.96 7.31 10.55
CA LYS A 2 6.12 8.49 10.35
C LYS A 2 4.80 8.03 9.76
N GLU A 3 3.68 8.40 10.38
CA GLU A 3 2.33 8.06 9.91
C GLU A 3 2.05 8.80 8.60
N SER A 4 1.35 8.15 7.68
CA SER A 4 1.00 8.74 6.37
C SER A 4 -0.14 9.74 6.53
N ASP A 5 0.01 10.93 5.93
CA ASP A 5 -1.08 11.92 5.84
C ASP A 5 -2.21 11.32 4.96
N SER A 6 -3.37 11.04 5.57
CA SER A 6 -4.63 10.59 4.93
C SER A 6 -4.50 9.42 3.94
N ILE A 7 -4.84 8.21 4.39
CA ILE A 7 -4.98 7.03 3.52
C ILE A 7 -6.39 7.02 2.92
N THR A 8 -6.48 6.98 1.59
CA THR A 8 -7.73 6.88 0.83
C THR A 8 -7.82 5.52 0.16
N ILE A 9 -8.93 4.82 0.38
CA ILE A 9 -9.22 3.53 -0.26
C ILE A 9 -10.58 3.62 -0.93
N SER A 10 -10.65 3.34 -2.24
CA SER A 10 -11.89 3.46 -3.00
C SER A 10 -12.99 2.57 -2.42
N GLY A 11 -14.14 3.15 -2.11
CA GLY A 11 -15.28 2.43 -1.55
C GLY A 11 -15.17 2.14 -0.04
N CYS A 12 -14.17 2.69 0.66
CA CYS A 12 -14.05 2.60 2.11
C CYS A 12 -14.28 3.94 2.78
N ASN A 13 -15.50 4.18 3.27
CA ASN A 13 -15.86 5.37 4.03
C ASN A 13 -15.59 5.21 5.54
N SER A 14 -15.58 3.97 6.03
CA SER A 14 -15.25 3.62 7.42
C SER A 14 -14.73 2.18 7.49
N PRO A 15 -13.78 1.89 8.39
CA PRO A 15 -13.37 0.53 8.67
C PRO A 15 -14.51 -0.31 9.30
N PRO A 16 -14.56 -1.63 9.04
CA PRO A 16 -13.68 -2.37 8.15
C PRO A 16 -13.99 -2.13 6.67
N CYS A 17 -12.96 -1.89 5.86
CA CYS A 17 -13.08 -1.67 4.42
C CYS A 17 -13.60 -2.93 3.72
N LYS A 18 -14.71 -2.82 2.99
CA LYS A 18 -15.28 -3.93 2.23
C LYS A 18 -14.56 -4.10 0.90
N LEU A 19 -13.76 -5.15 0.79
CA LEU A 19 -13.04 -5.50 -0.45
C LEU A 19 -13.88 -6.54 -1.21
N LYS A 20 -14.69 -6.07 -2.16
CA LYS A 20 -15.58 -6.94 -2.94
C LYS A 20 -14.78 -7.73 -3.97
N LYS A 21 -14.93 -9.05 -4.01
CA LYS A 21 -14.32 -9.89 -5.04
C LYS A 21 -14.70 -9.46 -6.45
N LYS A 22 -13.80 -9.68 -7.41
CA LYS A 22 -13.93 -9.31 -8.83
C LYS A 22 -14.12 -7.79 -9.02
N THR A 23 -13.55 -6.99 -8.12
CA THR A 23 -13.53 -5.53 -8.25
C THR A 23 -12.13 -5.01 -8.16
N LYS A 24 -11.91 -3.85 -8.78
CA LYS A 24 -10.67 -3.09 -8.68
C LYS A 24 -10.77 -2.10 -7.54
N ILE A 25 -9.76 -2.08 -6.69
CA ILE A 25 -9.61 -1.15 -5.56
C ILE A 25 -8.45 -0.21 -5.87
N ASN A 26 -8.66 1.08 -5.60
CA ASN A 26 -7.62 2.10 -5.67
C ASN A 26 -7.22 2.50 -4.25
N VAL A 27 -5.92 2.63 -4.01
CA VAL A 27 -5.34 3.12 -2.77
C VAL A 27 -4.47 4.33 -3.08
N GLU A 28 -4.63 5.37 -2.28
CA GLU A 28 -3.85 6.61 -2.38
C GLU A 28 -3.45 7.08 -0.99
N PHE A 29 -2.18 7.44 -0.81
CA PHE A 29 -1.69 8.01 0.44
C PHE A 29 -0.41 8.83 0.21
N LYS A 30 -0.12 9.78 1.11
CA LYS A 30 1.09 10.61 1.04
C LYS A 30 2.15 10.16 2.03
N PHE A 31 3.40 10.13 1.61
CA PHE A 31 4.52 9.76 2.49
C PHE A 31 5.76 10.61 2.22
N VAL A 32 6.68 10.62 3.19
CA VAL A 32 7.96 11.32 3.11
C VAL A 32 9.05 10.31 3.46
N PRO A 33 9.88 9.85 2.50
CA PRO A 33 10.96 8.93 2.81
C PRO A 33 12.00 9.63 3.68
N ASP A 34 12.61 8.87 4.59
CA ASP A 34 13.61 9.38 5.54
C ASP A 34 15.05 9.21 5.04
N SER A 35 15.23 8.55 3.89
CA SER A 35 16.49 8.46 3.14
C SER A 35 16.22 8.48 1.63
N ASP A 36 17.26 8.69 0.83
CA ASP A 36 17.16 8.55 -0.62
C ASP A 36 16.79 7.10 -0.98
N VAL A 37 15.86 6.93 -1.93
CA VAL A 37 15.32 5.62 -2.31
C VAL A 37 15.56 5.39 -3.80
N SER A 38 16.25 4.30 -4.14
CA SER A 38 16.46 3.92 -5.55
C SER A 38 15.43 2.90 -6.05
N LYS A 39 14.96 2.02 -5.17
CA LYS A 39 13.97 0.98 -5.44
C LYS A 39 13.03 0.85 -4.26
N LEU A 40 11.76 0.64 -4.53
CA LEU A 40 10.73 0.49 -3.52
C LEU A 40 9.73 -0.55 -4.00
N GLU A 41 9.32 -1.43 -3.10
CA GLU A 41 8.37 -2.51 -3.35
C GLU A 41 7.20 -2.41 -2.38
N ASN A 42 6.05 -2.91 -2.81
CA ASN A 42 4.89 -3.10 -1.96
C ASN A 42 5.14 -4.30 -1.05
N SER A 43 5.09 -4.10 0.26
CA SER A 43 5.11 -5.18 1.24
C SER A 43 3.74 -5.23 1.92
N VAL A 44 2.90 -6.17 1.49
CA VAL A 44 1.46 -6.18 1.81
C VAL A 44 1.04 -7.55 2.33
N PHE A 45 0.52 -7.58 3.55
CA PHE A 45 0.11 -8.82 4.22
C PHE A 45 -1.32 -8.70 4.76
N ALA A 46 -2.11 -9.74 4.59
CA ALA A 46 -3.36 -9.94 5.30
C ALA A 46 -3.11 -10.84 6.51
N TYR A 47 -3.64 -10.47 7.68
CA TYR A 47 -3.56 -11.32 8.87
C TYR A 47 -4.72 -12.32 8.88
N VAL A 48 -4.41 -13.60 8.66
CA VAL A 48 -5.39 -14.70 8.65
C VAL A 48 -5.14 -15.56 9.88
N LEU A 49 -6.11 -15.61 10.80
CA LEU A 49 -5.96 -16.29 12.10
C LEU A 49 -4.71 -15.83 12.88
N GLY A 50 -4.36 -14.54 12.76
CA GLY A 50 -3.19 -13.94 13.40
C GLY A 50 -1.86 -14.13 12.65
N LEU A 51 -1.82 -14.93 11.59
CA LEU A 51 -0.62 -15.16 10.78
C LEU A 51 -0.57 -14.19 9.58
N PRO A 52 0.58 -13.55 9.30
CA PRO A 52 0.72 -12.70 8.12
C PRO A 52 0.80 -13.58 6.86
N VAL A 53 -0.14 -13.38 5.94
CA VAL A 53 -0.18 -14.04 4.62
C VAL A 53 0.02 -12.99 3.54
N PRO A 54 0.94 -13.18 2.57
CA PRO A 54 1.14 -12.22 1.49
C PRO A 54 -0.17 -11.92 0.76
N PHE A 55 -0.44 -10.64 0.49
CA PHE A 55 -1.57 -10.23 -0.32
C PHE A 55 -1.22 -10.46 -1.80
N VAL A 56 -1.62 -11.63 -2.30
CA VAL A 56 -1.29 -12.11 -3.65
C VAL A 56 -1.54 -11.04 -4.72
N GLY A 57 -0.64 -10.91 -5.70
CA GLY A 57 -0.77 -9.94 -6.79
C GLY A 57 -0.51 -8.47 -6.40
N VAL A 58 -0.25 -8.19 -5.12
CA VAL A 58 0.08 -6.84 -4.63
C VAL A 58 1.43 -6.84 -3.91
N ASP A 59 1.65 -7.80 -3.01
CA ASP A 59 2.93 -7.97 -2.33
C ASP A 59 4.07 -8.25 -3.33
N SER A 60 5.28 -7.79 -2.99
CA SER A 60 6.51 -7.95 -3.77
C SER A 60 6.43 -7.37 -5.20
N THR A 61 5.53 -6.41 -5.43
CA THR A 61 5.44 -5.66 -6.69
C THR A 61 6.16 -4.31 -6.58
N SER A 62 6.71 -3.81 -7.69
CA SER A 62 7.37 -2.49 -7.72
C SER A 62 6.38 -1.38 -7.33
N ALA A 63 6.73 -0.61 -6.29
CA ALA A 63 5.98 0.55 -5.85
C ALA A 63 6.38 1.80 -6.65
N CYS A 64 7.59 1.85 -7.22
CA CYS A 64 8.11 3.03 -7.92
C CYS A 64 7.17 3.54 -9.01
N ASN A 65 6.56 2.65 -9.79
CA ASN A 65 5.64 3.01 -10.89
C ASN A 65 4.36 3.73 -10.41
N SER A 66 4.08 3.65 -9.12
CA SER A 66 2.89 4.19 -8.45
C SER A 66 3.20 5.44 -7.63
N ILE A 67 4.40 6.02 -7.75
CA ILE A 67 4.83 7.18 -6.95
C ILE A 67 4.86 8.42 -7.82
N HIS A 68 4.27 9.50 -7.31
CA HIS A 68 4.14 10.78 -7.97
C HIS A 68 4.63 11.91 -7.07
N ASP A 69 5.43 12.80 -7.63
CA ASP A 69 5.84 14.08 -7.05
C ASP A 69 4.89 15.16 -7.57
N GLU A 70 4.05 15.71 -6.68
CA GLU A 70 3.08 16.75 -7.03
C GLU A 70 3.74 18.12 -7.32
N GLU A 71 4.94 18.37 -6.78
CA GLU A 71 5.65 19.64 -6.97
C GLU A 71 6.39 19.66 -8.32
N THR A 72 7.05 18.56 -8.67
CA THR A 72 7.85 18.49 -9.91
C THR A 72 7.11 17.84 -11.08
N GLY A 73 5.97 17.19 -10.83
CA GLY A 73 5.24 16.39 -11.80
C GLY A 73 5.95 15.08 -12.21
N LYS A 74 7.09 14.76 -11.60
CA LYS A 74 7.83 13.53 -11.87
C LYS A 74 7.12 12.34 -11.24
N SER A 75 7.27 11.18 -11.87
CA SER A 75 6.77 9.92 -11.37
C SER A 75 7.89 8.88 -11.40
N GLY A 76 7.88 7.94 -10.46
CA GLY A 76 8.95 6.94 -10.38
C GLY A 76 10.03 7.23 -9.35
N CYS A 77 10.85 6.21 -9.11
CA CYS A 77 12.12 6.32 -8.40
C CYS A 77 13.22 6.86 -9.34
N PRO A 78 14.30 7.47 -8.84
CA PRO A 78 14.68 7.60 -7.43
C PRO A 78 13.92 8.70 -6.68
N LEU A 79 13.72 8.49 -5.38
CA LEU A 79 13.09 9.45 -4.46
C LEU A 79 14.14 10.11 -3.57
N LYS A 80 13.88 11.35 -3.16
CA LYS A 80 14.74 12.13 -2.28
C LYS A 80 14.22 12.16 -0.85
N ALA A 81 15.14 12.01 0.10
CA ALA A 81 14.84 12.12 1.52
C ALA A 81 14.16 13.47 1.83
N GLY A 82 13.11 13.45 2.65
CA GLY A 82 12.42 14.66 3.09
C GLY A 82 11.42 15.25 2.08
N THR A 83 11.38 14.77 0.84
CA THR A 83 10.40 15.21 -0.17
C THR A 83 9.06 14.47 0.02
N LYS A 84 7.94 15.20 -0.08
CA LYS A 84 6.60 14.58 0.03
C LYS A 84 6.20 14.00 -1.33
N TYR A 85 5.82 12.72 -1.33
CA TYR A 85 5.32 12.01 -2.50
C TYR A 85 3.91 11.48 -2.26
N THR A 86 3.15 11.36 -3.35
CA THR A 86 1.84 10.71 -3.36
C THR A 86 1.98 9.34 -4.02
N TYR A 87 1.59 8.29 -3.29
CA TYR A 87 1.50 6.94 -3.81
C TYR A 87 0.08 6.67 -4.30
N LYS A 88 -0.08 6.14 -5.51
CA LYS A 88 -1.37 5.76 -6.12
C LYS A 88 -1.25 4.41 -6.79
N ASN A 89 -1.98 3.42 -6.29
CA ASN A 89 -1.98 2.09 -6.87
C ASN A 89 -3.41 1.55 -7.02
N SER A 90 -3.59 0.66 -7.98
CA SER A 90 -4.84 -0.04 -8.22
C SER A 90 -4.58 -1.55 -8.29
N PHE A 91 -5.39 -2.34 -7.61
CA PHE A 91 -5.26 -3.79 -7.60
C PHE A 91 -6.63 -4.48 -7.64
N ASP A 92 -6.65 -5.71 -8.16
CA ASP A 92 -7.87 -6.51 -8.25
C ASP A 92 -8.04 -7.38 -6.99
N VAL A 93 -9.26 -7.40 -6.46
CA VAL A 93 -9.66 -8.32 -5.39
C VAL A 93 -10.06 -9.64 -6.04
N LEU A 94 -9.15 -10.61 -6.06
CA LEU A 94 -9.33 -11.85 -6.81
C LEU A 94 -10.44 -12.73 -6.22
N GLU A 95 -11.10 -13.50 -7.09
CA GLU A 95 -12.16 -14.43 -6.70
C GLU A 95 -11.68 -15.50 -5.70
N VAL A 96 -10.42 -15.92 -5.84
CA VAL A 96 -9.77 -16.95 -5.01
C VAL A 96 -9.56 -16.51 -3.56
N TYR A 97 -9.63 -15.21 -3.25
CA TYR A 97 -9.40 -14.74 -1.88
C TYR A 97 -10.46 -15.26 -0.92
N PRO A 98 -10.12 -15.72 0.29
CA PRO A 98 -11.10 -16.21 1.24
C PRO A 98 -11.99 -15.06 1.74
N LYS A 99 -13.29 -15.33 1.96
CA LYS A 99 -14.20 -14.34 2.55
C LYS A 99 -14.01 -14.29 4.06
N ILE A 100 -13.24 -13.30 4.53
CA ILE A 100 -12.86 -13.19 5.94
C ILE A 100 -12.81 -11.73 6.39
N ARG A 101 -12.85 -11.52 7.71
CA ARG A 101 -12.35 -10.29 8.34
C ARG A 101 -10.85 -10.44 8.52
N THR A 102 -10.09 -9.40 8.20
CA THR A 102 -8.63 -9.40 8.29
C THR A 102 -8.13 -7.98 8.50
N THR A 103 -6.96 -7.84 9.11
CA THR A 103 -6.23 -6.59 9.08
C THR A 103 -5.24 -6.67 7.92
N VAL A 104 -5.27 -5.72 7.00
CA VAL A 104 -4.29 -5.61 5.91
C VAL A 104 -3.20 -4.64 6.37
N GLN A 105 -1.96 -5.11 6.40
CA GLN A 105 -0.79 -4.26 6.60
C GLN A 105 -0.19 -3.92 5.24
N TRP A 106 0.07 -2.64 5.02
CA TRP A 106 0.73 -2.14 3.82
C TRP A 106 1.98 -1.38 4.22
N ALA A 107 3.11 -1.73 3.61
CA ALA A 107 4.34 -0.98 3.71
C ALA A 107 4.96 -0.74 2.33
N LEU A 108 5.70 0.35 2.20
CA LEU A 108 6.61 0.55 1.08
C LEU A 108 8.03 0.29 1.56
N ARG A 109 8.65 -0.75 1.01
CA ARG A 109 9.88 -1.36 1.51
C ARG A 109 11.00 -1.31 0.48
N GLU A 110 12.20 -0.98 0.92
CA GLU A 110 13.41 -1.12 0.11
C GLU A 110 13.91 -2.59 0.10
N PRO A 111 14.70 -3.00 -0.91
CA PRO A 111 15.27 -4.35 -0.96
C PRO A 111 16.13 -4.75 0.26
N ASN A 112 16.67 -3.77 0.99
CA ASN A 112 17.42 -4.00 2.23
C ASN A 112 16.52 -4.22 3.47
N GLY A 113 15.20 -4.22 3.30
CA GLY A 113 14.22 -4.43 4.37
C GLY A 113 13.73 -3.17 5.07
N LYS A 114 14.22 -1.98 4.70
CA LYS A 114 13.80 -0.71 5.32
C LYS A 114 12.42 -0.26 4.83
N ASP A 115 11.53 0.05 5.77
CA ASP A 115 10.20 0.60 5.47
C ASP A 115 10.20 2.13 5.57
N HIS A 116 9.64 2.80 4.55
CA HIS A 116 9.45 4.26 4.54
C HIS A 116 8.07 4.68 5.03
N VAL A 117 7.10 3.78 4.92
CA VAL A 117 5.73 3.92 5.42
C VAL A 117 5.22 2.53 5.74
N CYS A 118 4.46 2.41 6.83
CA CYS A 118 3.81 1.17 7.22
C CYS A 118 2.53 1.50 8.00
N PHE A 119 1.39 0.98 7.54
CA PHE A 119 0.10 1.18 8.19
C PHE A 119 -0.76 -0.08 8.13
N LYS A 120 -1.81 -0.11 8.94
CA LYS A 120 -2.77 -1.21 9.03
C LYS A 120 -4.19 -0.72 8.76
N VAL A 121 -4.96 -1.51 8.04
CA VAL A 121 -6.35 -1.23 7.68
C VAL A 121 -7.21 -2.44 7.98
N ASP A 122 -8.16 -2.28 8.87
CA ASP A 122 -9.17 -3.31 9.09
C ASP A 122 -10.05 -3.45 7.85
N SER A 123 -10.17 -4.69 7.38
CA SER A 123 -10.78 -5.02 6.10
C SER A 123 -11.67 -6.26 6.21
N ARG A 124 -12.61 -6.37 5.27
CA ARG A 124 -13.46 -7.53 5.10
C ARG A 124 -13.56 -7.88 3.63
N ILE A 125 -13.10 -9.06 3.25
CA ILE A 125 -13.22 -9.59 1.89
C ILE A 125 -14.62 -10.18 1.72
N VAL A 126 -15.38 -9.71 0.71
CA VAL A 126 -16.80 -10.05 0.51
C VAL A 126 -17.10 -10.60 -0.89
#